data_AF-A0A1Z9CW49-F1
#
_entry.id   AF-A0A1Z9CW49-F1
#
_cell.length_a   1.000
_cell.length_b   1.000
_cell.length_c   1.000
_cell.angle_alpha   90.00
_cell.angle_beta   90.00
_cell.angle_gamma   90.00
#
_symmetry.space_group_name_H-M   'P 1'
#
loop_
_entity.id
_entity.type
_entity.pdbx_description
1 polymer ?
#
loop_
_entity_poly.entity_id
_entity_poly.type
_entity_poly.pdbx_seq_one_letter_code
_entity_poly.pdbx_strand_id
1 'polypeptide(L)' 'MTKWEYKVVDHSNSTSMGYSNEETEAFKIEHKDAVHWKYEMSKIELNKLGQEGWELVTQDGASQIYLRRPL' A
#
# COMPACT_ATOMS: atom_id res chain seq x y z
N MET A 1 3.99 17.67 -23.82
CA MET A 1 4.20 16.33 -23.25
C MET A 1 3.88 16.41 -21.77
N THR A 2 2.99 15.56 -21.29
CA THR A 2 2.72 15.42 -19.85
C THR A 2 3.93 14.76 -19.20
N LYS A 3 4.50 15.39 -18.18
CA LYS A 3 5.54 14.78 -17.35
C LYS A 3 4.84 13.91 -16.30
N TRP A 4 5.44 12.78 -15.95
CA TRP A 4 4.87 11.81 -15.03
C TRP A 4 5.76 11.64 -13.81
N GLU A 5 5.14 11.60 -12.63
CA GLU A 5 5.75 11.13 -11.40
C GLU A 5 5.42 9.65 -11.21
N TYR A 6 6.36 8.86 -10.67
CA TYR A 6 6.19 7.43 -10.44
C TYR A 6 6.43 7.08 -8.98
N LYS A 7 5.64 6.15 -8.44
CA LYS A 7 5.76 5.63 -7.07
C LYS A 7 5.59 4.12 -7.06
N VAL A 8 6.32 3.45 -6.17
CA VAL A 8 6.15 2.02 -5.88
C VAL A 8 5.69 1.89 -4.43
N VAL A 9 4.66 1.07 -4.21
CA VAL A 9 4.19 0.70 -2.88
C VAL A 9 4.52 -0.77 -2.65
N ASP A 10 5.33 -1.04 -1.64
CA ASP A 10 5.79 -2.39 -1.26
C ASP A 10 4.95 -2.92 -0.09
N HIS A 11 4.19 -3.98 -0.38
CA HIS A 11 3.34 -4.73 0.53
C HIS A 11 3.89 -6.12 0.85
N SER A 12 5.12 -6.44 0.43
CA SER A 12 5.72 -7.78 0.60
C SER A 12 5.77 -8.23 2.06
N ASN A 13 5.93 -7.28 2.98
CA ASN A 13 5.95 -7.52 4.41
C ASN A 13 5.51 -6.27 5.18
N SER A 14 5.13 -6.44 6.45
CA SER A 14 4.61 -5.34 7.27
C SER A 14 5.63 -4.24 7.56
N THR A 15 6.93 -4.55 7.53
CA THR A 15 7.99 -3.57 7.77
C THR A 15 8.13 -2.64 6.56
N SER A 16 8.06 -3.19 5.34
CA SER A 16 8.03 -2.40 4.10
C SER A 16 6.82 -1.46 4.02
N MET A 17 5.70 -1.84 4.64
CA MET A 17 4.49 -1.00 4.75
C MET A 17 4.60 0.10 5.82
N GLY A 18 5.74 0.22 6.52
CA GLY A 18 5.94 1.20 7.59
C GLY A 18 5.24 0.85 8.91
N TYR A 19 4.68 -0.36 9.03
CA TYR A 19 3.98 -0.84 10.22
C TYR A 19 4.94 -1.46 11.23
N SER A 20 5.89 -0.68 11.72
CA SER A 20 6.91 -1.13 12.69
C SER A 20 6.87 -0.30 13.99
N ASN A 21 5.76 0.36 14.28
CA ASN A 21 5.54 1.09 15.53
C ASN A 21 4.63 0.31 16.50
N GLU A 22 4.61 0.69 17.78
CA GLU A 22 3.86 -0.04 18.82
C GLU A 22 2.36 -0.19 18.50
N GLU A 23 1.72 0.85 17.94
CA GLU A 23 0.31 0.80 17.53
C GLU A 23 0.06 -0.24 16.44
N THR A 24 0.98 -0.36 15.47
CA THR A 24 0.83 -1.35 14.39
C THR A 24 1.14 -2.77 14.84
N GLU A 25 2.05 -2.97 15.79
CA GLU A 25 2.29 -4.29 16.37
C GLU A 25 1.09 -4.77 17.20
N ALA A 26 0.46 -3.87 17.99
CA ALA A 26 -0.77 -4.18 18.72
C ALA A 26 -1.90 -4.59 17.76
N PHE A 27 -2.10 -3.83 16.69
CA PHE A 27 -3.08 -4.12 15.65
C PHE A 27 -2.81 -5.48 14.96
N LYS A 28 -1.56 -5.80 14.65
CA LYS A 28 -1.19 -7.12 14.07
C LYS A 28 -1.53 -8.27 15.00
N ILE A 29 -1.32 -8.12 16.31
CA ILE A 29 -1.63 -9.16 17.30
C ILE A 29 -3.14 -9.36 17.39
N GLU A 30 -3.90 -8.27 17.40
CA GLU A 30 -5.37 -8.29 17.45
C GLU A 30 -5.98 -8.90 16.17
N HIS A 31 -5.38 -8.63 15.01
CA HIS A 31 -5.86 -9.08 13.71
C HIS A 31 -5.06 -10.24 13.12
N LYS A 32 -4.23 -10.93 13.91
CA LYS A 32 -3.34 -12.02 13.44
C LYS A 32 -4.10 -13.17 12.75
N ASP A 33 -5.34 -13.42 13.18
CA ASP A 33 -6.22 -14.47 12.67
C ASP A 33 -7.13 -13.96 11.53
N ALA A 34 -7.14 -12.65 11.27
CA ALA A 34 -7.85 -12.08 10.15
C ALA A 34 -7.06 -12.33 8.86
N VAL A 35 -7.40 -13.40 8.16
CA VAL A 35 -6.79 -13.82 6.87
C VAL A 35 -6.65 -12.67 5.84
N HIS A 36 -7.44 -11.60 5.99
CA HIS A 36 -7.54 -10.49 5.04
C HIS A 36 -7.00 -9.14 5.54
N TRP A 37 -6.42 -9.02 6.74
CA TRP A 37 -6.07 -7.69 7.27
C TRP A 37 -5.07 -6.94 6.38
N LYS A 38 -4.06 -7.63 5.84
CA LYS A 38 -3.10 -7.03 4.89
C LYS A 38 -3.80 -6.49 3.64
N TYR A 39 -4.78 -7.24 3.15
CA TYR A 39 -5.57 -6.83 1.99
C TYR A 39 -6.45 -5.61 2.28
N GLU A 40 -7.09 -5.56 3.44
CA GLU A 40 -7.87 -4.39 3.88
C GLU A 40 -6.97 -3.15 4.02
N MET A 41 -5.79 -3.29 4.60
CA MET A 41 -4.84 -2.18 4.73
C MET A 41 -4.34 -1.68 3.38
N SER A 42 -3.95 -2.58 2.47
CA SER A 42 -3.57 -2.20 1.11
C SER A 42 -4.70 -1.47 0.38
N LYS A 43 -5.96 -1.87 0.55
CA LYS A 43 -7.11 -1.13 -0.03
C LYS A 43 -7.23 0.28 0.53
N ILE A 44 -7.08 0.46 1.84
CA ILE A 44 -7.13 1.79 2.48
C ILE A 44 -6.03 2.69 1.92
N GLU A 45 -4.81 2.17 1.80
CA GLU A 45 -3.67 2.92 1.29
C GLU A 45 -3.84 3.30 -0.18
N LEU A 46 -4.28 2.35 -1.02
CA LEU A 46 -4.58 2.61 -2.43
C LEU A 46 -5.70 3.65 -2.61
N ASN A 47 -6.73 3.63 -1.77
CA ASN A 47 -7.80 4.63 -1.81
C ASN A 47 -7.28 6.04 -1.50
N LYS A 48 -6.38 6.19 -0.52
CA LYS A 48 -5.74 7.48 -0.22
C LYS A 48 -4.90 7.97 -1.41
N LEU A 49 -4.12 7.07 -2.02
CA LEU A 49 -3.30 7.41 -3.18
C LEU A 49 -4.16 7.80 -4.40
N GLY A 50 -5.29 7.12 -4.61
CA GLY A 50 -6.27 7.50 -5.62
C GLY A 50 -6.85 8.91 -5.40
N GLN A 51 -7.13 9.28 -4.13
CA GLN A 51 -7.56 10.65 -3.78
C GLN A 51 -6.47 11.70 -4.03
N GLU A 52 -5.19 11.32 -3.95
CA GLU A 52 -4.04 12.16 -4.28
C GLU A 52 -3.71 12.20 -5.80
N GLY A 53 -4.54 11.56 -6.63
CA GLY A 53 -4.40 11.54 -8.08
C GLY A 53 -3.41 10.50 -8.62
N TRP A 54 -3.00 9.52 -7.79
CA TRP A 54 -2.20 8.39 -8.26
C TRP A 54 -3.05 7.37 -9.01
N GLU A 55 -2.55 6.95 -10.16
CA GLU A 55 -3.16 5.97 -11.06
C GLU A 55 -2.37 4.66 -11.03
N LEU A 56 -3.07 3.53 -11.01
CA LEU A 56 -2.48 2.19 -11.12
C LEU A 56 -1.87 1.98 -12.51
N VAL A 57 -0.59 1.60 -12.54
CA VAL A 57 0.13 1.19 -13.75
C VAL A 57 0.12 -0.33 -13.89
N THR A 58 0.61 -1.03 -12.86
CA THR A 58 0.67 -2.50 -12.82
C THR A 58 0.88 -2.96 -11.37
N GLN A 59 0.71 -4.26 -11.13
CA GLN A 59 1.07 -4.92 -9.86
C GLN A 59 1.98 -6.12 -10.13
N ASP A 60 2.91 -6.37 -9.21
CA ASP A 60 3.67 -7.62 -9.13
C ASP A 60 3.10 -8.48 -7.99
N GLY A 61 2.24 -9.42 -8.37
CA GLY A 61 1.52 -10.29 -7.44
C GLY A 61 0.77 -9.51 -6.35
N ALA A 62 0.89 -9.98 -5.11
CA ALA A 62 0.39 -9.29 -3.92
C ALA A 62 1.46 -8.45 -3.21
N SER A 63 2.63 -8.26 -3.83
CA SER A 63 3.82 -7.74 -3.17
C SER A 63 4.12 -6.29 -3.52
N GLN A 64 3.95 -5.88 -4.78
CA GLN A 64 4.30 -4.51 -5.19
C GLN A 64 3.24 -3.92 -6.12
N ILE A 65 2.99 -2.63 -5.93
CA ILE A 65 2.07 -1.86 -6.77
C ILE A 65 2.80 -0.64 -7.34
N TYR A 66 2.70 -0.48 -8.66
CA TYR A 66 3.32 0.60 -9.40
C TYR A 66 2.26 1.63 -9.77
N LEU A 67 2.53 2.89 -9.40
CA LEU A 67 1.63 4.01 -9.57
C LEU A 67 2.30 5.13 -10.37
N ARG A 68 1.49 5.93 -11.05
CA ARG A 68 1.93 7.18 -11.68
C ARG A 68 0.91 8.29 -11.46
N ARG A 69 1.34 9.55 -11.57
CA ARG A 69 0.44 10.69 -11.69
C ARG A 69 1.04 11.78 -12.58
N PRO A 70 0.23 12.64 -13.21
CA PRO A 70 0.77 13.81 -13.90
C PRO A 70 1.50 14.74 -12.93
N LEU A 71 2.65 15.25 -13.36
CA LEU A 71 3.40 16.32 -12.69
C LEU A 71 2.76 17.69 -12.89
#